data_AF-A0A2L2TIE2-F1
#
_entry.id   AF-A0A2L2TIE2-F1
#
_cell.length_a   1.000
_cell.length_b   1.000
_cell.length_c   1.000
_cell.angle_alpha   90.00
_cell.angle_beta   90.00
_cell.angle_gamma   90.00
#
_symmetry.space_group_name_H-M   'P 1'
#
loop_
_entity.id
_entity.type
_entity.pdbx_description
1 polymer ?
#
loop_
_entity_poly.entity_id
_entity_poly.type
_entity_poly.pdbx_seq_one_letter_code
_entity_poly.pdbx_strand_id
1 'polypeptide(L)'
;MRASLDSSLLLILANALAAKAQAQSCPEIHIFGARETSVAPGFGSAGALVDMIKADHPGATSEAIDYPACGGQASCGNVEYGASAKQGTEAVTTAVNGLNERCPDTKIVMIGYSQGGQIMDNNICGGPDNGASISDSSVPLSASAVEQVKAVVMLGNPRFINGLVYGVGTCDAGGFDARPEGFGCPNADKVQIYCDAEDPFCCNGNDSAHHQQYVNIYGKEALEFVNSKLSGAAAGGNAGNGTDAGAGNNGDANGDATNTGGNTGNVGGNTGNTGGNTGFPGGDTGNAGNNGNAGGNFGGNFGQGGNFANAGNAQPNGNKC
;
A
#
# COMPACT_ATOMS: atom_id res chain seq x y z
N MET A 1 -22.62 -60.63 -1.53
CA MET A 1 -22.22 -59.45 -2.33
C MET A 1 -21.07 -58.77 -1.60
N ARG A 2 -19.84 -58.89 -2.09
CA ARG A 2 -18.68 -58.15 -1.54
C ARG A 2 -18.59 -56.85 -2.32
N ALA A 3 -18.82 -55.72 -1.66
CA ALA A 3 -18.67 -54.41 -2.28
C ALA A 3 -17.21 -54.20 -2.65
N SER A 4 -16.91 -54.12 -3.95
CA SER A 4 -15.65 -53.60 -4.46
C SER A 4 -15.65 -52.10 -4.20
N LEU A 5 -14.94 -51.65 -3.17
CA LEU A 5 -14.65 -50.22 -3.03
C LEU A 5 -13.70 -49.83 -4.16
N ASP A 6 -14.18 -49.01 -5.08
CA ASP A 6 -13.38 -48.51 -6.21
C ASP A 6 -12.16 -47.74 -5.68
N SER A 7 -10.97 -48.25 -6.01
CA SER A 7 -9.67 -47.65 -5.65
C SER A 7 -9.58 -46.18 -6.10
N SER A 8 -10.28 -45.84 -7.19
CA SER A 8 -10.39 -44.47 -7.71
C SER A 8 -11.14 -43.52 -6.76
N LEU A 9 -12.16 -43.98 -6.04
CA LEU A 9 -12.90 -43.15 -5.09
C LEU A 9 -12.06 -42.86 -3.85
N LEU A 10 -11.27 -43.83 -3.39
CA LEU A 10 -10.33 -43.66 -2.28
C LEU A 10 -9.21 -42.65 -2.60
N LEU A 11 -8.70 -42.65 -3.84
CA LEU A 11 -7.67 -41.72 -4.29
C LEU A 11 -8.19 -40.27 -4.39
N ILE A 12 -9.42 -40.10 -4.88
CA ILE A 12 -10.09 -38.78 -4.95
C ILE A 12 -10.35 -38.24 -3.54
N LEU A 13 -10.83 -39.10 -2.62
CA LEU A 13 -11.08 -38.69 -1.23
C LEU A 13 -9.78 -38.32 -0.50
N ALA A 14 -8.71 -39.07 -0.71
CA ALA A 14 -7.40 -38.79 -0.11
C ALA A 14 -6.83 -37.45 -0.61
N ASN A 15 -6.92 -37.16 -1.91
CA ASN A 15 -6.50 -35.87 -2.48
C ASN A 15 -7.35 -34.70 -1.96
N ALA A 16 -8.67 -34.89 -1.82
CA ALA A 16 -9.55 -33.86 -1.27
C ALA A 16 -9.26 -33.57 0.22
N LEU A 17 -8.93 -34.60 1.01
CA LEU A 17 -8.54 -34.46 2.42
C LEU A 17 -7.18 -33.78 2.56
N ALA A 18 -6.20 -34.13 1.72
CA ALA A 18 -4.89 -33.48 1.70
C ALA A 18 -4.96 -32.00 1.28
N ALA A 19 -5.74 -31.70 0.24
CA ALA A 19 -6.00 -30.33 -0.20
C ALA A 19 -6.69 -29.50 0.90
N LYS A 20 -7.69 -30.08 1.59
CA LYS A 20 -8.33 -29.42 2.74
C LYS A 20 -7.38 -29.20 3.92
N ALA A 21 -6.51 -30.17 4.22
CA ALA A 21 -5.55 -30.05 5.31
C ALA A 21 -4.49 -28.96 5.02
N GLN A 22 -4.04 -28.84 3.76
CA GLN A 22 -3.16 -27.75 3.35
C GLN A 22 -3.87 -26.39 3.40
N ALA A 23 -5.12 -26.30 2.93
CA ALA A 23 -5.93 -25.09 3.05
C ALA A 23 -6.15 -24.68 4.52
N GLN A 24 -6.27 -25.65 5.44
CA GLN A 24 -6.39 -25.38 6.87
C GLN A 24 -5.08 -24.89 7.53
N SER A 25 -3.94 -24.95 6.83
CA SER A 25 -2.66 -24.39 7.26
C SER A 25 -2.32 -23.04 6.63
N CYS A 26 -3.04 -22.64 5.57
CA CYS A 26 -2.82 -21.36 4.91
C CYS A 26 -3.53 -20.24 5.69
N PRO A 27 -2.85 -19.10 5.93
CA PRO A 27 -3.48 -17.96 6.55
C PRO A 27 -4.48 -17.31 5.58
N GLU A 28 -5.56 -16.70 6.09
CA GLU A 28 -6.43 -15.89 5.22
C GLU A 28 -5.67 -14.70 4.64
N ILE A 29 -4.85 -14.05 5.45
CA ILE A 29 -4.05 -12.88 5.09
C ILE A 29 -2.57 -13.15 5.41
N HIS A 30 -1.70 -12.85 4.46
CA HIS A 30 -0.26 -12.85 4.66
C HIS A 30 0.35 -11.52 4.22
N ILE A 31 1.27 -11.01 5.04
CA ILE A 31 1.89 -9.70 4.85
C ILE A 31 3.38 -9.87 4.57
N PHE A 32 3.84 -9.41 3.43
CA PHE A 32 5.26 -9.25 3.13
C PHE A 32 5.71 -7.85 3.51
N GLY A 33 6.76 -7.73 4.32
CA GLY A 33 7.36 -6.44 4.64
C GLY A 33 8.82 -6.34 4.19
N ALA A 34 9.19 -5.23 3.55
CA ALA A 34 10.56 -4.95 3.16
C ALA A 34 11.09 -3.68 3.84
N ARG A 35 12.24 -3.85 4.52
CA ARG A 35 12.95 -2.80 5.23
C ARG A 35 13.67 -1.82 4.30
N GLU A 36 14.10 -0.72 4.89
CA GLU A 36 14.93 0.32 4.32
C GLU A 36 16.44 -0.03 4.35
N THR A 37 17.22 0.75 3.60
CA THR A 37 18.67 0.56 3.47
C THR A 37 19.40 0.63 4.80
N SER A 38 20.43 -0.20 4.96
CA SER A 38 21.34 -0.33 6.11
C SER A 38 20.75 -0.93 7.39
N VAL A 39 19.44 -1.19 7.41
CA VAL A 39 18.78 -1.81 8.57
C VAL A 39 19.07 -3.31 8.59
N ALA A 40 19.21 -3.86 9.80
CA ALA A 40 19.44 -5.29 10.00
C ALA A 40 18.25 -6.14 9.47
N PRO A 41 18.45 -7.43 9.16
CA PRO A 41 17.38 -8.31 8.69
C PRO A 41 16.12 -8.25 9.56
N GLY A 42 14.96 -8.18 8.91
CA GLY A 42 13.66 -7.96 9.55
C GLY A 42 12.81 -6.96 8.77
N PHE A 43 11.76 -6.44 9.39
CA PHE A 43 10.80 -5.53 8.76
C PHE A 43 11.28 -4.08 8.66
N GLY A 44 12.26 -3.67 9.49
CA GLY A 44 12.65 -2.26 9.61
C GLY A 44 11.46 -1.37 9.95
N SER A 45 11.42 -0.17 9.38
CA SER A 45 10.36 0.81 9.62
C SER A 45 8.99 0.37 9.09
N ALA A 46 8.91 -0.60 8.16
CA ALA A 46 7.65 -1.20 7.75
C ALA A 46 6.95 -1.99 8.89
N GLY A 47 7.71 -2.43 9.91
CA GLY A 47 7.23 -3.32 10.96
C GLY A 47 6.04 -2.77 11.75
N ALA A 48 6.03 -1.46 12.03
CA ALA A 48 4.92 -0.84 12.76
C ALA A 48 3.59 -0.95 12.00
N LEU A 49 3.58 -0.78 10.67
CA LEU A 49 2.36 -0.97 9.88
C LEU A 49 1.98 -2.46 9.74
N VAL A 50 2.96 -3.36 9.65
CA VAL A 50 2.72 -4.82 9.71
C VAL A 50 2.00 -5.18 11.01
N ASP A 51 2.47 -4.67 12.15
CA ASP A 51 1.88 -4.92 13.46
C ASP A 51 0.46 -4.35 13.56
N MET A 52 0.23 -3.14 13.03
CA MET A 52 -1.10 -2.53 12.96
C MET A 52 -2.11 -3.41 12.19
N ILE A 53 -1.72 -3.92 11.01
CA ILE A 53 -2.62 -4.78 10.20
C ILE A 53 -2.88 -6.10 10.91
N LYS A 54 -1.87 -6.71 11.54
CA LYS A 54 -2.06 -7.97 12.30
C LYS A 54 -2.95 -7.80 13.52
N ALA A 55 -2.90 -6.63 14.17
CA ALA A 55 -3.78 -6.32 15.28
C ALA A 55 -5.25 -6.21 14.83
N ASP A 56 -5.49 -5.68 13.62
CA ASP A 56 -6.84 -5.50 13.07
C ASP A 56 -7.39 -6.76 12.39
N HIS A 57 -6.52 -7.68 11.96
CA HIS A 57 -6.88 -8.95 11.31
C HIS A 57 -6.34 -10.16 12.10
N PRO A 58 -7.04 -10.62 13.15
CA PRO A 58 -6.64 -11.78 13.92
C PRO A 58 -6.45 -13.02 13.04
N GLY A 59 -5.28 -13.66 13.14
CA GLY A 59 -4.90 -14.81 12.31
C GLY A 59 -4.09 -14.45 11.06
N ALA A 60 -3.93 -13.16 10.75
CA ALA A 60 -2.98 -12.72 9.74
C ALA A 60 -1.54 -13.09 10.14
N THR A 61 -0.76 -13.50 9.15
CA THR A 61 0.66 -13.84 9.32
C THR A 61 1.53 -12.87 8.51
N SER A 62 2.84 -12.90 8.76
CA SER A 62 3.77 -11.96 8.14
C SER A 62 5.15 -12.54 8.00
N GLU A 63 5.85 -12.22 6.92
CA GLU A 63 7.28 -12.48 6.76
C GLU A 63 8.02 -11.28 6.16
N ALA A 64 9.27 -11.09 6.59
CA ALA A 64 10.12 -10.04 6.06
C ALA A 64 10.81 -10.53 4.79
N ILE A 65 10.93 -9.66 3.80
CA ILE A 65 11.73 -9.94 2.60
C ILE A 65 13.20 -9.97 3.01
N ASP A 66 13.82 -11.14 2.86
CA ASP A 66 15.25 -11.30 3.07
C ASP A 66 16.01 -10.91 1.80
N TYR A 67 16.65 -9.76 1.87
CA TYR A 67 17.47 -9.19 0.81
C TYR A 67 18.54 -8.27 1.41
N PRO A 68 19.57 -7.84 0.64
CA PRO A 68 20.70 -7.11 1.21
C PRO A 68 20.31 -5.82 1.95
N ALA A 69 19.29 -5.10 1.47
CA ALA A 69 18.92 -3.76 1.95
C ALA A 69 20.14 -2.86 2.17
N CYS A 70 20.97 -2.72 1.15
CA CYS A 70 22.28 -2.07 1.26
C CYS A 70 22.47 -1.00 0.18
N GLY A 71 23.41 -0.10 0.44
CA GLY A 71 23.84 0.98 -0.45
C GLY A 71 25.35 1.16 -0.41
N GLY A 72 26.10 0.05 -0.32
CA GLY A 72 27.57 0.02 -0.25
C GLY A 72 28.14 0.01 1.18
N GLN A 73 27.32 0.08 2.23
CA GLN A 73 27.81 0.09 3.61
C GLN A 73 28.32 -1.30 4.05
N ALA A 74 29.40 -1.32 4.83
CA ALA A 74 29.96 -2.56 5.38
C ALA A 74 29.00 -3.29 6.33
N SER A 75 28.14 -2.56 7.05
CA SER A 75 27.16 -3.12 7.99
C SER A 75 26.13 -4.04 7.33
N CYS A 76 25.88 -3.88 6.03
CA CYS A 76 24.93 -4.67 5.24
C CYS A 76 25.61 -5.46 4.12
N GLY A 77 26.94 -5.66 4.20
CA GLY A 77 27.67 -6.55 3.30
C GLY A 77 28.30 -5.89 2.07
N ASN A 78 28.40 -4.55 2.02
CA ASN A 78 29.01 -3.79 0.92
C ASN A 78 28.32 -4.02 -0.44
N VAL A 79 27.04 -4.36 -0.45
CA VAL A 79 26.27 -4.49 -1.70
C VAL A 79 25.85 -3.10 -2.16
N GLU A 80 26.24 -2.72 -3.37
CA GLU A 80 25.85 -1.45 -4.00
C GLU A 80 24.33 -1.30 -4.10
N TYR A 81 23.84 -0.06 -4.01
CA TYR A 81 22.39 0.22 -3.92
C TYR A 81 21.57 -0.44 -5.03
N GLY A 82 21.99 -0.24 -6.29
CA GLY A 82 21.31 -0.84 -7.44
C GLY A 82 21.32 -2.36 -7.44
N ALA A 83 22.44 -2.97 -7.05
CA ALA A 83 22.54 -4.42 -6.92
C ALA A 83 21.67 -4.97 -5.78
N SER A 84 21.53 -4.21 -4.68
CA SER A 84 20.63 -4.54 -3.57
C SER A 84 19.16 -4.46 -4.01
N ALA A 85 18.76 -3.38 -4.70
CA ALA A 85 17.41 -3.21 -5.22
C ALA A 85 17.05 -4.29 -6.25
N LYS A 86 17.98 -4.68 -7.13
CA LYS A 86 17.79 -5.78 -8.08
C LYS A 86 17.57 -7.13 -7.37
N GLN A 87 18.45 -7.47 -6.43
CA GLN A 87 18.30 -8.69 -5.63
C GLN A 87 17.03 -8.69 -4.78
N GLY A 88 16.65 -7.54 -4.22
CA GLY A 88 15.39 -7.40 -3.48
C GLY A 88 14.17 -7.55 -4.36
N THR A 89 14.20 -7.04 -5.59
CA THR A 89 13.13 -7.27 -6.57
C THR A 89 12.95 -8.77 -6.84
N GLU A 90 14.04 -9.50 -7.08
CA GLU A 90 14.04 -10.95 -7.28
C GLU A 90 13.57 -11.73 -6.02
N ALA A 91 13.95 -11.26 -4.82
CA ALA A 91 13.56 -11.85 -3.55
C ALA A 91 12.04 -11.72 -3.30
N VAL A 92 11.46 -10.55 -3.56
CA VAL A 92 9.99 -10.35 -3.51
C VAL A 92 9.30 -11.27 -4.51
N THR A 93 9.79 -11.34 -5.76
CA THR A 93 9.19 -12.21 -6.78
C THR A 93 9.16 -13.66 -6.30
N THR A 94 10.27 -14.14 -5.75
CA THR A 94 10.40 -15.52 -5.24
C THR A 94 9.47 -15.78 -4.06
N ALA A 95 9.45 -14.89 -3.07
CA ALA A 95 8.70 -15.06 -1.84
C ALA A 95 7.18 -15.04 -2.11
N VAL A 96 6.71 -14.05 -2.85
CA VAL A 96 5.28 -13.85 -3.14
C VAL A 96 4.74 -14.94 -4.05
N ASN A 97 5.43 -15.29 -5.15
CA ASN A 97 5.02 -16.39 -6.02
C ASN A 97 5.04 -17.72 -5.27
N GLY A 98 6.07 -17.95 -4.44
CA GLY A 98 6.19 -19.16 -3.64
C GLY A 98 5.06 -19.32 -2.62
N LEU A 99 4.64 -18.23 -1.96
CA LEU A 99 3.47 -18.27 -1.09
C LEU A 99 2.20 -18.55 -1.88
N ASN A 100 1.99 -17.86 -3.01
CA ASN A 100 0.79 -18.05 -3.82
C ASN A 100 0.67 -19.49 -4.36
N GLU A 101 1.79 -20.14 -4.71
CA GLU A 101 1.79 -21.54 -5.13
C GLU A 101 1.35 -22.49 -4.00
N ARG A 102 1.82 -22.25 -2.76
CA ARG A 102 1.46 -23.07 -1.59
C ARG A 102 0.07 -22.76 -1.05
N CYS A 103 -0.35 -21.51 -1.16
CA CYS A 103 -1.57 -20.96 -0.58
C CYS A 103 -2.27 -20.04 -1.59
N PRO A 104 -2.90 -20.61 -2.63
CA PRO A 104 -3.45 -19.85 -3.76
C PRO A 104 -4.64 -18.96 -3.41
N ASP A 105 -5.29 -19.20 -2.26
CA ASP A 105 -6.44 -18.43 -1.77
C ASP A 105 -6.06 -17.36 -0.73
N THR A 106 -4.80 -17.33 -0.26
CA THR A 106 -4.34 -16.35 0.72
C THR A 106 -4.31 -14.95 0.10
N LYS A 107 -4.95 -13.99 0.77
CA LYS A 107 -4.87 -12.57 0.43
C LYS A 107 -3.49 -12.04 0.82
N ILE A 108 -2.82 -11.38 -0.12
CA ILE A 108 -1.46 -10.89 0.07
C ILE A 108 -1.49 -9.37 0.24
N VAL A 109 -0.79 -8.89 1.27
CA VAL A 109 -0.48 -7.47 1.47
C VAL A 109 1.03 -7.30 1.38
N MET A 110 1.48 -6.27 0.67
CA MET A 110 2.90 -5.96 0.54
C MET A 110 3.18 -4.57 1.12
N ILE A 111 4.21 -4.44 1.94
CA ILE A 111 4.58 -3.19 2.59
C ILE A 111 6.07 -2.96 2.38
N GLY A 112 6.44 -1.84 1.81
CA GLY A 112 7.82 -1.48 1.55
C GLY A 112 8.17 -0.12 2.13
N TYR A 113 9.31 -0.02 2.81
CA TYR A 113 9.84 1.25 3.32
C TYR A 113 11.13 1.62 2.58
N SER A 114 11.23 2.84 2.03
CA SER A 114 12.41 3.32 1.31
C SER A 114 12.80 2.39 0.14
N GLN A 115 14.02 1.83 0.13
CA GLN A 115 14.43 0.79 -0.83
C GLN A 115 13.48 -0.42 -0.83
N GLY A 116 12.88 -0.76 0.31
CA GLY A 116 11.81 -1.75 0.40
C GLY A 116 10.56 -1.36 -0.40
N GLY A 117 10.24 -0.06 -0.48
CA GLY A 117 9.19 0.46 -1.35
C GLY A 117 9.53 0.27 -2.84
N GLN A 118 10.77 0.58 -3.24
CA GLN A 118 11.25 0.41 -4.61
C GLN A 118 11.16 -1.04 -5.09
N ILE A 119 11.54 -2.02 -4.26
CA ILE A 119 11.49 -3.44 -4.68
C ILE A 119 10.05 -3.97 -4.76
N MET A 120 9.11 -3.43 -3.97
CA MET A 120 7.69 -3.75 -4.09
C MET A 120 7.08 -3.10 -5.33
N ASP A 121 7.45 -1.86 -5.65
CA ASP A 121 7.05 -1.12 -6.85
C ASP A 121 7.44 -1.89 -8.12
N ASN A 122 8.71 -2.32 -8.20
CA ASN A 122 9.20 -3.13 -9.31
C ASN A 122 8.37 -4.42 -9.50
N ASN A 123 7.89 -5.03 -8.41
CA ASN A 123 7.14 -6.28 -8.44
C ASN A 123 5.67 -6.12 -8.84
N ILE A 124 5.00 -5.04 -8.43
CA ILE A 124 3.57 -4.84 -8.71
C ILE A 124 3.32 -3.98 -9.95
N CYS A 125 4.23 -3.09 -10.29
CA CYS A 125 4.09 -2.15 -11.40
C CYS A 125 5.03 -2.45 -12.59
N GLY A 126 6.01 -3.35 -12.43
CA GLY A 126 7.00 -3.67 -13.47
C GLY A 126 8.13 -2.65 -13.57
N GLY A 127 9.05 -2.77 -14.52
CA GLY A 127 10.13 -1.79 -14.73
C GLY A 127 9.80 -0.71 -15.79
N PRO A 128 10.81 -0.09 -16.42
CA PRO A 128 12.24 -0.25 -16.10
C PRO A 128 12.60 0.41 -14.76
N ASP A 129 13.66 -0.09 -14.13
CA ASP A 129 14.33 0.53 -12.97
C ASP A 129 15.82 0.71 -13.28
N ASN A 130 16.20 1.89 -13.77
CA ASN A 130 17.57 2.21 -14.16
C ASN A 130 18.54 2.17 -12.96
N GLY A 131 18.12 2.64 -11.78
CA GLY A 131 18.92 2.62 -10.56
C GLY A 131 19.26 1.19 -10.11
N ALA A 132 18.35 0.24 -10.36
CA ALA A 132 18.57 -1.18 -10.14
C ALA A 132 19.12 -1.94 -11.37
N SER A 133 19.41 -1.26 -12.50
CA SER A 133 19.80 -1.89 -13.77
C SER A 133 18.81 -2.96 -14.27
N ILE A 134 17.51 -2.73 -14.06
CA ILE A 134 16.42 -3.57 -14.56
C ILE A 134 15.85 -2.90 -15.82
N SER A 135 16.14 -3.48 -16.98
CA SER A 135 15.63 -2.99 -18.26
C SER A 135 14.27 -3.58 -18.65
N ASP A 136 13.91 -4.73 -18.08
CA ASP A 136 12.60 -5.35 -18.32
C ASP A 136 11.49 -4.50 -17.70
N SER A 137 10.43 -4.25 -18.46
CA SER A 137 9.28 -3.45 -18.04
C SER A 137 8.08 -4.30 -17.62
N SER A 138 8.14 -5.62 -17.80
CA SER A 138 7.08 -6.52 -17.37
C SER A 138 6.96 -6.61 -15.85
N VAL A 139 5.76 -6.96 -15.38
CA VAL A 139 5.48 -7.25 -13.97
C VAL A 139 6.13 -8.61 -13.62
N PRO A 140 7.09 -8.67 -12.68
CA PRO A 140 7.78 -9.92 -12.32
C PRO A 140 6.91 -10.96 -11.62
N LEU A 141 5.91 -10.52 -10.86
CA LEU A 141 4.98 -11.43 -10.17
C LEU A 141 4.14 -12.21 -11.19
N SER A 142 3.83 -13.46 -10.86
CA SER A 142 2.91 -14.26 -11.69
C SER A 142 1.51 -13.62 -11.67
N ALA A 143 0.73 -13.85 -12.72
CA ALA A 143 -0.65 -13.34 -12.78
C ALA A 143 -1.49 -13.81 -11.58
N SER A 144 -1.31 -15.06 -11.14
CA SER A 144 -2.02 -15.62 -9.97
C SER A 144 -1.58 -14.96 -8.66
N ALA A 145 -0.30 -14.62 -8.52
CA ALA A 145 0.20 -13.88 -7.36
C ALA A 145 -0.33 -12.45 -7.36
N VAL A 146 -0.28 -11.76 -8.50
CA VAL A 146 -0.86 -10.41 -8.68
C VAL A 146 -2.34 -10.40 -8.33
N GLU A 147 -3.11 -11.41 -8.72
CA GLU A 147 -4.52 -11.53 -8.35
C GLU A 147 -4.71 -11.60 -6.83
N GLN A 148 -3.84 -12.31 -6.12
CA GLN A 148 -3.91 -12.41 -4.67
C GLN A 148 -3.30 -11.24 -3.90
N VAL A 149 -2.44 -10.45 -4.50
CA VAL A 149 -2.06 -9.14 -3.95
C VAL A 149 -3.30 -8.23 -3.93
N LYS A 150 -3.74 -7.86 -2.73
CA LYS A 150 -4.89 -6.99 -2.52
C LYS A 150 -4.48 -5.54 -2.26
N ALA A 151 -3.39 -5.34 -1.53
CA ALA A 151 -2.89 -4.01 -1.20
C ALA A 151 -1.35 -3.98 -1.20
N VAL A 152 -0.79 -2.89 -1.70
CA VAL A 152 0.63 -2.56 -1.66
C VAL A 152 0.80 -1.16 -1.11
N VAL A 153 1.48 -1.04 0.02
CA VAL A 153 1.80 0.24 0.66
C VAL A 153 3.30 0.49 0.55
N MET A 154 3.68 1.65 0.02
CA MET A 154 5.08 2.04 -0.12
C MET A 154 5.31 3.37 0.58
N LEU A 155 6.22 3.40 1.53
CA LEU A 155 6.48 4.56 2.39
C LEU A 155 7.87 5.11 2.04
N GLY A 156 7.94 6.33 1.52
CA GLY A 156 9.21 6.93 1.09
C GLY A 156 9.84 6.24 -0.11
N ASN A 157 9.06 5.76 -1.08
CA ASN A 157 9.58 5.05 -2.25
C ASN A 157 10.43 5.98 -3.14
N PRO A 158 11.73 5.72 -3.37
CA PRO A 158 12.59 6.51 -4.26
C PRO A 158 12.11 6.61 -5.71
N ARG A 159 11.19 5.72 -6.11
CA ARG A 159 10.57 5.71 -7.44
C ARG A 159 9.36 6.63 -7.56
N PHE A 160 8.98 7.32 -6.49
CA PHE A 160 7.89 8.29 -6.53
C PHE A 160 8.15 9.40 -7.56
N ILE A 161 7.09 9.79 -8.24
CA ILE A 161 7.01 11.01 -9.06
C ILE A 161 5.62 11.62 -8.85
N ASN A 162 5.54 12.94 -8.85
CA ASN A 162 4.28 13.65 -8.77
C ASN A 162 3.35 13.30 -9.95
N GLY A 163 2.05 13.32 -9.71
CA GLY A 163 1.02 13.01 -10.71
C GLY A 163 0.58 11.54 -10.75
N LEU A 164 1.18 10.66 -9.94
CA LEU A 164 0.67 9.29 -9.75
C LEU A 164 -0.68 9.33 -9.03
N VAL A 165 -1.71 8.70 -9.61
CA VAL A 165 -3.07 8.65 -9.02
C VAL A 165 -3.15 7.91 -7.69
N TYR A 166 -2.11 7.14 -7.37
CA TYR A 166 -1.93 6.38 -6.14
C TYR A 166 -0.85 7.00 -5.23
N GLY A 167 -0.40 8.22 -5.53
CA GLY A 167 0.48 9.02 -4.67
C GLY A 167 -0.32 9.78 -3.61
N VAL A 168 0.16 9.72 -2.38
CA VAL A 168 -0.38 10.47 -1.23
C VAL A 168 0.75 11.20 -0.53
N GLY A 169 0.46 12.41 -0.08
CA GLY A 169 1.39 13.29 0.60
C GLY A 169 1.62 14.59 -0.16
N THR A 170 2.64 15.31 0.26
CA THR A 170 2.89 16.70 -0.15
C THR A 170 3.95 16.85 -1.24
N CYS A 171 4.65 15.78 -1.62
CA CYS A 171 5.69 15.86 -2.65
C CYS A 171 5.10 16.24 -4.01
N ASP A 172 5.57 17.36 -4.56
CA ASP A 172 5.22 17.86 -5.90
C ASP A 172 6.34 17.64 -6.95
N ALA A 173 7.39 16.90 -6.57
CA ALA A 173 8.57 16.59 -7.39
C ALA A 173 8.70 15.07 -7.66
N GLY A 174 9.86 14.49 -7.37
CA GLY A 174 10.12 13.05 -7.53
C GLY A 174 11.43 12.65 -6.86
N GLY A 175 11.58 11.34 -6.64
CA GLY A 175 12.74 10.78 -5.95
C GLY A 175 13.96 10.61 -6.86
N PHE A 176 15.08 10.18 -6.29
CA PHE A 176 16.32 10.01 -7.05
C PHE A 176 16.23 8.92 -8.13
N ASP A 177 15.28 8.00 -7.99
CA ASP A 177 14.97 6.93 -8.94
C ASP A 177 13.53 7.11 -9.47
N ALA A 178 13.02 8.34 -9.59
CA ALA A 178 11.65 8.61 -10.03
C ALA A 178 11.20 7.79 -11.26
N ARG A 179 9.96 7.32 -11.27
CA ARG A 179 9.34 6.73 -12.47
C ARG A 179 9.36 7.72 -13.64
N PRO A 180 9.33 7.24 -14.91
CA PRO A 180 9.12 8.13 -16.04
C PRO A 180 7.84 8.95 -15.90
N GLU A 181 7.84 10.19 -16.39
CA GLU A 181 6.64 11.01 -16.43
C GLU A 181 5.52 10.31 -17.21
N GLY A 182 4.30 10.32 -16.67
CA GLY A 182 3.16 9.63 -17.26
C GLY A 182 3.17 8.11 -17.11
N PHE A 183 4.08 7.55 -16.31
CA PHE A 183 4.07 6.12 -16.00
C PHE A 183 2.74 5.70 -15.36
N GLY A 184 2.14 4.63 -15.89
CA GLY A 184 0.95 4.01 -15.35
C GLY A 184 1.24 2.61 -14.83
N CYS A 185 1.05 2.38 -13.54
CA CYS A 185 1.12 1.05 -12.97
C CYS A 185 -0.06 0.19 -13.46
N PRO A 186 0.17 -1.01 -14.03
CA PRO A 186 -0.92 -1.90 -14.47
C PRO A 186 -1.86 -2.34 -13.34
N ASN A 187 -1.39 -2.25 -12.09
CA ASN A 187 -2.11 -2.65 -10.87
C ASN A 187 -2.31 -1.46 -9.92
N ALA A 188 -2.44 -0.24 -10.47
CA ALA A 188 -2.54 1.02 -9.74
C ALA A 188 -3.64 1.02 -8.66
N ASP A 189 -4.74 0.31 -8.87
CA ASP A 189 -5.86 0.20 -7.94
C ASP A 189 -5.51 -0.50 -6.63
N LYS A 190 -4.39 -1.24 -6.58
CA LYS A 190 -3.90 -1.96 -5.40
C LYS A 190 -2.79 -1.22 -4.66
N VAL A 191 -2.34 -0.07 -5.17
CA VAL A 191 -1.12 0.60 -4.70
C VAL A 191 -1.47 1.90 -3.96
N GLN A 192 -0.71 2.20 -2.92
CA GLN A 192 -0.62 3.55 -2.35
C GLN A 192 0.84 3.85 -1.98
N ILE A 193 1.34 4.98 -2.47
CA ILE A 193 2.71 5.45 -2.20
C ILE A 193 2.64 6.75 -1.41
N TYR A 194 3.31 6.79 -0.26
CA TYR A 194 3.37 7.95 0.61
C TYR A 194 4.71 8.65 0.45
N CYS A 195 4.69 9.94 0.09
CA CYS A 195 5.88 10.76 -0.05
C CYS A 195 5.57 12.25 0.18
N ASP A 196 6.41 12.91 0.97
CA ASP A 196 6.27 14.32 1.31
C ASP A 196 7.40 15.19 0.76
N ALA A 197 7.15 16.49 0.66
CA ALA A 197 8.06 17.46 0.07
C ALA A 197 9.39 17.58 0.82
N GLU A 198 9.39 17.34 2.14
CA GLU A 198 10.57 17.40 3.01
C GLU A 198 11.56 16.25 2.76
N ASP A 199 11.11 15.16 2.14
CA ASP A 199 11.88 13.94 1.96
C ASP A 199 12.97 14.07 0.87
N PRO A 200 14.25 13.80 1.18
CA PRO A 200 15.34 13.93 0.22
C PRO A 200 15.52 12.72 -0.72
N PHE A 201 14.75 11.64 -0.53
CA PHE A 201 14.91 10.38 -1.26
C PHE A 201 13.76 10.07 -2.21
N CYS A 202 12.52 10.16 -1.72
CA CYS A 202 11.32 9.99 -2.56
C CYS A 202 10.86 11.31 -3.18
N CYS A 203 11.34 12.43 -2.66
CA CYS A 203 11.16 13.76 -3.20
C CYS A 203 12.53 14.43 -3.38
N ASN A 204 12.54 15.76 -3.47
CA ASN A 204 13.74 16.58 -3.59
C ASN A 204 13.96 17.50 -2.37
N GLY A 205 13.44 17.08 -1.21
CA GLY A 205 13.58 17.79 0.05
C GLY A 205 14.98 17.66 0.65
N ASN A 206 15.09 17.96 1.95
CA ASN A 206 16.37 17.96 2.67
C ASN A 206 16.29 17.47 4.12
N ASP A 207 15.16 16.90 4.55
CA ASP A 207 14.97 16.36 5.89
C ASP A 207 14.96 14.83 5.89
N SER A 208 16.13 14.24 6.15
CA SER A 208 16.25 12.79 6.28
C SER A 208 15.50 12.21 7.48
N ALA A 209 15.16 13.01 8.50
CA ALA A 209 14.36 12.55 9.62
C ALA A 209 12.89 12.38 9.20
N HIS A 210 12.38 13.25 8.33
CA HIS A 210 11.02 13.12 7.77
C HIS A 210 10.82 11.79 7.04
N HIS A 211 11.83 11.35 6.28
CA HIS A 211 11.82 10.06 5.59
C HIS A 211 11.55 8.86 6.53
N GLN A 212 11.84 8.98 7.83
CA GLN A 212 11.67 7.91 8.82
C GLN A 212 10.33 7.97 9.58
N GLN A 213 9.45 8.92 9.23
CA GLN A 213 8.23 9.19 10.00
C GLN A 213 6.94 8.72 9.35
N TYR A 214 6.99 8.12 8.15
CA TYR A 214 5.78 7.87 7.37
C TYR A 214 4.76 6.95 8.05
N VAL A 215 5.16 5.97 8.86
CA VAL A 215 4.17 5.19 9.63
C VAL A 215 3.52 6.03 10.73
N ASN A 216 4.26 6.95 11.35
CA ASN A 216 3.68 7.85 12.36
C ASN A 216 2.70 8.85 11.73
N ILE A 217 3.00 9.32 10.52
CA ILE A 217 2.18 10.31 9.79
C ILE A 217 0.98 9.63 9.13
N TYR A 218 1.21 8.57 8.35
CA TYR A 218 0.22 7.94 7.47
C TYR A 218 -0.20 6.54 7.89
N GLY A 219 0.31 5.96 8.98
CA GLY A 219 0.05 4.55 9.32
C GLY A 219 -1.42 4.21 9.49
N LYS A 220 -2.24 5.15 10.00
CA LYS A 220 -3.70 4.97 10.09
C LYS A 220 -4.37 4.98 8.72
N GLU A 221 -4.02 5.94 7.87
CA GLU A 221 -4.54 6.02 6.51
C GLU A 221 -4.14 4.80 5.67
N ALA A 222 -2.90 4.33 5.84
CA ALA A 222 -2.41 3.11 5.20
C ALA A 222 -3.15 1.86 5.67
N LEU A 223 -3.46 1.76 6.96
CA LEU A 223 -4.30 0.68 7.50
C LEU A 223 -5.71 0.73 6.91
N GLU A 224 -6.33 1.92 6.85
CA GLU A 224 -7.65 2.11 6.25
C GLU A 224 -7.69 1.68 4.78
N PHE A 225 -6.67 2.06 3.99
CA PHE A 225 -6.51 1.60 2.62
C PHE A 225 -6.41 0.08 2.53
N VAL A 226 -5.54 -0.54 3.33
CA VAL A 226 -5.38 -2.01 3.35
C VAL A 226 -6.71 -2.70 3.68
N ASN A 227 -7.43 -2.21 4.68
CA ASN A 227 -8.73 -2.74 5.09
C ASN A 227 -9.80 -2.62 4.00
N SER A 228 -9.80 -1.50 3.27
CA SER A 228 -10.72 -1.31 2.14
C SER A 228 -10.48 -2.36 1.05
N LYS A 229 -9.22 -2.71 0.78
CA LYS A 229 -8.87 -3.72 -0.23
C LYS A 229 -9.15 -5.15 0.23
N LEU A 230 -8.90 -5.46 1.51
CA LEU A 230 -9.11 -6.80 2.07
C LEU A 230 -10.59 -7.18 2.22
N SER A 231 -11.46 -6.18 2.42
CA SER A 231 -12.92 -6.37 2.54
C SER A 231 -13.64 -6.53 1.19
N GLY A 232 -12.94 -6.39 0.06
CA GLY A 232 -13.54 -6.46 -1.27
C GLY A 232 -14.44 -5.27 -1.63
N ALA A 233 -14.43 -4.22 -0.81
CA ALA A 233 -15.06 -2.96 -1.16
C ALA A 233 -14.20 -2.29 -2.24
N ALA A 234 -14.60 -2.46 -3.51
CA ALA A 234 -14.24 -1.52 -4.55
C ALA A 234 -14.46 -0.10 -4.00
N ALA A 235 -13.54 0.82 -4.27
CA ALA A 235 -13.68 2.23 -3.93
C ALA A 235 -14.95 2.78 -4.63
N GLY A 236 -16.08 2.63 -3.95
CA GLY A 236 -17.38 3.09 -4.37
C GLY A 236 -17.48 4.55 -4.00
N GLY A 237 -17.53 5.40 -5.02
CA GLY A 237 -17.75 6.83 -4.86
C GLY A 237 -18.97 7.12 -3.99
N ASN A 238 -18.85 8.24 -3.29
CA ASN A 238 -19.89 8.95 -2.57
C ASN A 238 -21.28 8.80 -3.23
N ALA A 239 -22.08 7.84 -2.73
CA ALA A 239 -23.50 7.72 -3.05
C ALA A 239 -24.27 8.40 -1.91
N GLY A 240 -24.86 9.54 -2.25
CA GLY A 240 -25.61 10.38 -1.34
C GLY A 240 -26.73 9.63 -0.63
N ASN A 241 -26.98 10.09 0.59
CA ASN A 241 -28.10 9.80 1.47
C ASN A 241 -29.45 9.73 0.72
N GLY A 242 -29.88 8.51 0.38
CA GLY A 242 -31.22 8.22 -0.10
C GLY A 242 -32.00 7.48 0.98
N THR A 243 -32.88 8.20 1.69
CA THR A 243 -33.78 7.65 2.70
C THR A 243 -34.76 6.66 2.06
N ASP A 244 -34.67 5.40 2.47
CA ASP A 244 -35.69 4.39 2.30
C ASP A 244 -36.92 4.74 3.16
N ALA A 245 -38.06 4.94 2.50
CA ALA A 245 -39.38 4.89 3.11
C ALA A 245 -40.29 4.12 2.17
N GLY A 246 -40.35 2.82 2.34
CA GLY A 246 -41.36 1.97 1.73
C GLY A 246 -42.78 2.29 2.23
N ALA A 247 -43.72 2.37 1.30
CA ALA A 247 -45.12 2.01 1.52
C ALA A 247 -45.77 1.72 0.16
N GLY A 248 -46.17 0.46 -0.05
CA GLY A 248 -47.04 0.08 -1.15
C GLY A 248 -48.49 0.49 -0.85
N ASN A 249 -49.23 0.89 -1.88
CA ASN A 249 -50.61 0.45 -2.03
C ASN A 249 -51.10 0.59 -3.48
N ASN A 250 -51.81 -0.44 -3.90
CA ASN A 250 -52.47 -0.62 -5.18
C ASN A 250 -53.81 0.17 -5.16
N GLY A 251 -54.17 0.86 -6.23
CA GLY A 251 -55.47 1.53 -6.34
C GLY A 251 -55.64 2.37 -7.61
N ASP A 252 -56.23 1.76 -8.63
CA ASP A 252 -56.74 2.44 -9.83
C ASP A 252 -57.97 3.30 -9.52
N ALA A 253 -58.01 4.54 -10.02
CA ALA A 253 -59.25 5.21 -10.41
C ALA A 253 -58.99 6.37 -11.40
N ASN A 254 -59.73 6.29 -12.50
CA ASN A 254 -59.85 7.18 -13.64
C ASN A 254 -60.68 8.44 -13.30
N GLY A 255 -60.40 9.61 -13.90
CA GLY A 255 -61.34 10.75 -13.83
C GLY A 255 -60.79 12.17 -14.08
N ASP A 256 -60.78 12.56 -15.36
CA ASP A 256 -61.36 13.80 -15.94
C ASP A 256 -60.98 15.25 -15.49
N ALA A 257 -60.59 16.01 -16.52
CA ALA A 257 -60.86 17.42 -16.86
C ALA A 257 -60.65 18.61 -15.89
N THR A 258 -59.76 19.50 -16.37
CA THR A 258 -59.95 20.95 -16.63
C THR A 258 -59.78 22.02 -15.53
N ASN A 259 -59.01 23.04 -15.94
CA ASN A 259 -59.27 24.49 -15.88
C ASN A 259 -58.48 25.39 -14.89
N THR A 260 -57.56 26.16 -15.50
CA THR A 260 -57.22 27.60 -15.36
C THR A 260 -57.05 28.32 -14.00
N GLY A 261 -55.93 29.07 -13.96
CA GLY A 261 -55.79 30.41 -13.34
C GLY A 261 -55.39 30.38 -11.86
N GLY A 262 -54.46 31.17 -11.34
CA GLY A 262 -53.66 32.28 -11.85
C GLY A 262 -53.05 33.02 -10.63
N ASN A 263 -52.02 33.82 -10.91
CA ASN A 263 -51.61 35.02 -10.18
C ASN A 263 -50.72 34.92 -8.91
N THR A 264 -49.46 35.32 -9.12
CA THR A 264 -48.61 36.30 -8.40
C THR A 264 -48.57 36.37 -6.86
N GLY A 265 -47.35 36.20 -6.33
CA GLY A 265 -46.62 37.21 -5.54
C GLY A 265 -47.08 37.48 -4.11
N ASN A 266 -46.21 37.25 -3.11
CA ASN A 266 -45.59 38.32 -2.33
C ASN A 266 -44.53 37.79 -1.32
N VAL A 267 -43.42 38.53 -1.29
CA VAL A 267 -42.41 38.80 -0.25
C VAL A 267 -42.74 38.44 1.21
N GLY A 268 -41.74 37.96 1.97
CA GLY A 268 -41.59 38.30 3.39
C GLY A 268 -40.74 37.36 4.29
N GLY A 269 -39.75 37.94 4.98
CA GLY A 269 -39.23 37.51 6.31
C GLY A 269 -38.01 36.59 6.31
N ASN A 270 -36.78 37.07 6.53
CA ASN A 270 -36.14 37.45 7.80
C ASN A 270 -36.06 36.32 8.86
N THR A 271 -34.85 35.88 9.20
CA THR A 271 -34.26 35.96 10.55
C THR A 271 -32.83 35.40 10.55
N GLY A 272 -31.83 36.27 10.77
CA GLY A 272 -30.53 35.87 11.27
C GLY A 272 -30.57 35.74 12.79
N ASN A 273 -29.88 34.73 13.33
CA ASN A 273 -29.65 34.60 14.77
C ASN A 273 -28.14 34.49 15.05
N THR A 274 -27.68 35.33 15.96
CA THR A 274 -26.32 35.46 16.48
C THR A 274 -26.23 34.85 17.88
N GLY A 275 -25.16 34.08 18.12
CA GLY A 275 -24.37 34.19 19.36
C GLY A 275 -24.61 33.16 20.48
N GLY A 276 -23.50 32.61 21.00
CA GLY A 276 -23.23 32.70 22.44
C GLY A 276 -22.99 31.43 23.27
N ASN A 277 -21.71 31.02 23.34
CA ASN A 277 -20.89 30.88 24.57
C ASN A 277 -21.07 29.72 25.61
N THR A 278 -19.92 29.45 26.27
CA THR A 278 -19.62 28.73 27.55
C THR A 278 -19.48 27.20 27.44
N GLY A 279 -18.52 26.48 28.06
CA GLY A 279 -17.51 26.72 29.10
C GLY A 279 -17.22 25.36 29.81
N PHE A 280 -15.94 25.02 30.03
CA PHE A 280 -15.33 23.85 30.73
C PHE A 280 -15.88 23.55 32.16
N PRO A 281 -15.53 22.46 32.94
CA PRO A 281 -14.26 21.67 32.95
C PRO A 281 -14.27 20.15 33.41
N GLY A 282 -13.09 19.49 33.29
CA GLY A 282 -12.50 18.41 34.15
C GLY A 282 -13.21 17.03 34.27
N GLY A 283 -12.58 15.86 34.42
CA GLY A 283 -11.20 15.40 34.64
C GLY A 283 -11.20 13.89 34.98
N ASP A 284 -10.01 13.27 34.94
CA ASP A 284 -9.53 12.05 35.62
C ASP A 284 -9.61 10.60 35.03
N THR A 285 -8.41 10.16 34.63
CA THR A 285 -7.62 8.94 35.00
C THR A 285 -8.09 7.53 34.68
N GLY A 286 -7.16 6.74 34.10
CA GLY A 286 -7.14 5.27 34.29
C GLY A 286 -6.33 4.43 33.31
N ASN A 287 -5.01 4.35 33.53
CA ASN A 287 -4.15 3.15 33.37
C ASN A 287 -3.93 2.51 31.98
N ALA A 288 -2.72 2.67 31.42
CA ALA A 288 -2.17 1.76 30.41
C ALA A 288 -0.75 1.34 30.82
N GLY A 289 -0.55 0.03 30.89
CA GLY A 289 0.66 -0.65 31.33
C GLY A 289 1.83 -0.51 30.37
N ASN A 290 2.99 -0.51 31.00
CA ASN A 290 4.35 -0.46 30.49
C ASN A 290 4.67 -1.65 29.54
N ASN A 291 5.23 -1.38 28.35
CA ASN A 291 6.16 -2.32 27.71
C ASN A 291 7.25 -1.56 26.94
N GLY A 292 8.49 -2.03 27.10
CA GLY A 292 9.72 -1.28 26.90
C GLY A 292 9.95 -0.74 25.49
N ASN A 293 10.05 0.58 25.39
CA ASN A 293 10.60 1.30 24.25
C ASN A 293 12.12 1.32 24.37
N ALA A 294 12.82 0.59 23.51
CA ALA A 294 14.26 0.79 23.29
C ALA A 294 14.43 1.77 22.13
N GLY A 295 14.08 3.02 22.39
CA GLY A 295 14.42 4.16 21.52
C GLY A 295 15.93 4.37 21.55
N GLY A 296 16.63 3.78 20.58
CA GLY A 296 18.03 4.08 20.29
C GLY A 296 18.12 5.42 19.58
N ASN A 297 18.40 6.47 20.34
CA ASN A 297 18.86 7.76 19.82
C ASN A 297 20.16 7.56 19.04
N PHE A 298 20.12 7.67 17.71
CA PHE A 298 21.31 7.72 16.87
C PHE A 298 21.34 9.00 16.07
N GLY A 299 21.78 10.06 16.75
CA GLY A 299 22.51 11.16 16.11
C GLY A 299 23.83 10.62 15.54
N GLY A 300 23.75 9.91 14.41
CA GLY A 300 24.88 9.54 13.59
C GLY A 300 25.06 10.60 12.52
N ASN A 301 26.08 11.44 12.73
CA ASN A 301 26.63 12.40 11.78
C ASN A 301 26.55 11.89 10.32
N PHE A 302 25.55 12.37 9.55
CA PHE A 302 25.58 12.27 8.09
C PHE A 302 26.77 13.09 7.62
N GLY A 303 27.88 12.40 7.39
CA GLY A 303 29.06 12.99 6.80
C GLY A 303 28.69 13.60 5.45
N GLN A 304 28.61 14.93 5.41
CA GLN A 304 28.82 15.69 4.20
C GLN A 304 30.15 15.23 3.60
N GLY A 305 30.10 14.42 2.55
CA GLY A 305 31.32 13.87 1.95
C GLY A 305 31.15 12.58 1.15
N GLY A 306 29.98 12.32 0.58
CA GLY A 306 29.81 11.33 -0.48
C GLY A 306 29.37 12.08 -1.72
N ASN A 307 30.28 12.23 -2.68
CA ASN A 307 30.04 12.93 -3.93
C ASN A 307 29.02 12.15 -4.77
N PHE A 308 27.73 12.46 -4.63
CA PHE A 308 26.69 12.05 -5.59
C PHE A 308 26.90 12.88 -6.87
N ALA A 309 27.91 12.50 -7.64
CA ALA A 309 28.18 13.10 -8.93
C ALA A 309 27.07 12.70 -9.90
N ASN A 310 26.09 13.60 -10.05
CA ASN A 310 25.51 14.04 -11.32
C ASN A 310 25.69 13.07 -12.51
N ALA A 311 24.90 11.99 -12.54
CA ALA A 311 24.71 11.19 -13.74
C ALA A 311 23.58 11.79 -14.58
N GLY A 312 23.85 12.91 -15.26
CA GLY A 312 22.78 13.61 -15.97
C GLY A 312 23.19 14.83 -16.77
N ASN A 313 24.32 14.80 -17.50
CA ASN A 313 24.44 15.70 -18.65
C ASN A 313 25.47 15.22 -19.67
N ALA A 314 25.01 14.60 -20.75
CA ALA A 314 25.65 14.61 -22.06
C ALA A 314 24.72 14.00 -23.12
N GLN A 315 23.83 14.82 -23.70
CA GLN A 315 23.48 14.64 -25.12
C GLN A 315 24.31 15.63 -25.95
N PRO A 316 25.11 15.17 -26.92
CA PRO A 316 25.49 16.00 -28.05
C PRO A 316 24.56 15.70 -29.24
N ASN A 317 23.98 16.77 -29.75
CA ASN A 317 23.30 16.83 -31.05
C ASN A 317 24.24 16.46 -32.21
N GLY A 318 23.70 15.73 -33.20
CA GLY A 318 24.18 15.67 -34.59
C GLY A 318 25.49 14.91 -34.80
N ASN A 319 25.74 14.21 -35.91
CA ASN A 319 25.19 14.35 -37.26
C ASN A 319 25.55 13.09 -38.07
N LYS A 320 24.83 12.92 -39.17
CA LYS A 320 24.98 11.93 -40.24
C LYS A 320 26.43 11.76 -40.72
N CYS A 321 26.86 10.51 -40.90
CA CYS A 321 27.46 9.92 -42.11
C CYS A 321 27.71 8.43 -41.86
#